data_AF-A0A2Z6R3R1-F1
#
_entry.id   AF-A0A2Z6R3R1-F1
#
_cell.length_a   1.000
_cell.length_b   1.000
_cell.length_c   1.000
_cell.angle_alpha   90.00
_cell.angle_beta   90.00
_cell.angle_gamma   90.00
#
_symmetry.space_group_name_H-M   'P 1'
#
loop_
_entity.id
_entity.type
_entity.pdbx_description
1 polymer ?
#
loop_
_entity_poly.entity_id
_entity_poly.type
_entity_poly.pdbx_seq_one_letter_code
_entity_poly.pdbx_strand_id
1 'polypeptide(L)'
;MTITADSYRENFNILKEKTSAIDKRLKNENKEYEKLIERIILNTCNNGAETVQPLGTNFNRISGIMEDKDKIIGDTHKLTDKVIDSLKSKEIYCLRDWITKFFTQVEGRYNAPNNDVRGWAKLLGAFDQKTSYEMANFRSRDKEYISQLKITLNEVQMSTDDFEKLYKMKRESNIEFHDQTDTLPEAEERFEKMQFTDEMKHYKEPLKKLFEALKIWYRD
;
A
#
# COMPACT_ATOMS: atom_id res chain seq x y z
N MET A 1 -16.95 6.63 -6.12
CA MET A 1 -16.29 7.01 -4.85
C MET A 1 -15.05 6.14 -4.75
N THR A 2 -13.87 6.70 -5.00
CA THR A 2 -12.61 5.93 -5.09
C THR A 2 -12.22 5.50 -3.69
N ILE A 3 -12.20 4.20 -3.43
CA ILE A 3 -11.85 3.67 -2.11
C ILE A 3 -10.32 3.67 -1.99
N THR A 4 -9.78 4.48 -1.08
CA THR A 4 -8.32 4.62 -0.84
C THR A 4 -7.91 3.94 0.47
N ALA A 5 -6.60 3.70 0.65
CA ALA A 5 -6.07 3.16 1.90
C ALA A 5 -6.42 4.05 3.11
N ASP A 6 -6.48 5.36 2.90
CA ASP A 6 -6.85 6.32 3.95
C ASP A 6 -8.33 6.19 4.37
N SER A 7 -9.24 5.91 3.42
CA SER A 7 -10.64 5.63 3.74
C SER A 7 -10.81 4.34 4.56
N TYR A 8 -10.01 3.30 4.28
CA TYR A 8 -9.98 2.10 5.12
C TYR A 8 -9.41 2.39 6.51
N ARG A 9 -8.37 3.22 6.61
CA ARG A 9 -7.76 3.61 7.88
C ARG A 9 -8.74 4.35 8.79
N GLU A 10 -9.50 5.28 8.24
CA GLU A 10 -10.51 6.03 9.00
C GLU A 10 -11.60 5.10 9.56
N ASN A 11 -12.20 4.28 8.71
CA ASN A 11 -13.22 3.31 9.12
C ASN A 11 -12.68 2.33 10.18
N PHE A 12 -11.44 1.87 10.00
CA PHE A 12 -10.79 0.97 10.93
C PHE A 12 -10.53 1.63 12.30
N ASN A 13 -10.12 2.90 12.34
CA ASN A 13 -9.97 3.64 13.60
C ASN A 13 -11.29 3.76 14.36
N ILE A 14 -12.40 4.03 13.67
CA ILE A 14 -13.75 4.07 14.28
C ILE A 14 -14.10 2.72 14.91
N LEU A 15 -13.81 1.61 14.22
CA LEU A 15 -14.04 0.26 14.77
C LEU A 15 -13.17 -0.01 15.99
N LYS A 16 -11.89 0.39 15.96
CA LYS A 16 -10.95 0.24 17.07
C LYS A 16 -11.41 0.98 18.33
N GLU A 17 -11.94 2.19 18.17
CA GLU A 17 -12.55 2.97 19.26
C GLU A 17 -13.79 2.29 19.84
N LYS A 18 -14.69 1.81 18.98
CA LYS A 18 -15.90 1.08 19.41
C LYS A 18 -15.55 -0.19 20.19
N THR A 19 -14.59 -0.97 19.71
CA THR A 19 -14.07 -2.15 20.41
C THR A 19 -13.55 -1.76 21.80
N SER A 20 -12.68 -0.75 21.88
CA SER A 20 -12.12 -0.29 23.15
C SER A 20 -13.20 0.13 24.17
N ALA A 21 -14.26 0.80 23.70
CA ALA A 21 -15.39 1.17 24.54
C ALA A 21 -16.16 -0.04 25.07
N ILE A 22 -16.37 -1.07 24.23
CA ILE A 22 -17.02 -2.33 24.61
C ILE A 22 -16.16 -3.07 25.64
N ASP A 23 -14.86 -3.21 25.41
CA ASP A 23 -13.95 -3.90 26.33
C ASP A 23 -13.92 -3.22 27.70
N LYS A 24 -13.91 -1.89 27.73
CA LYS A 24 -13.98 -1.12 28.98
C LYS A 24 -15.29 -1.38 29.72
N ARG A 25 -16.42 -1.43 29.01
CA ARG A 25 -17.73 -1.72 29.60
C ARG A 25 -17.79 -3.15 30.15
N LEU A 26 -17.35 -4.14 29.37
CA LEU A 26 -17.30 -5.55 29.78
C LEU A 26 -16.43 -5.74 31.02
N LYS A 27 -15.24 -5.12 31.07
CA LYS A 27 -14.36 -5.16 32.24
C LYS A 27 -15.01 -4.58 33.49
N ASN A 28 -15.79 -3.50 33.35
CA ASN A 28 -16.54 -2.93 34.47
C ASN A 28 -17.68 -3.84 34.91
N GLU A 29 -18.47 -4.39 33.98
CA GLU A 29 -19.56 -5.32 34.31
C GLU A 29 -19.02 -6.58 35.00
N ASN A 30 -17.91 -7.17 34.50
CA ASN A 30 -17.27 -8.32 35.14
C ASN A 30 -16.85 -8.03 36.59
N LYS A 31 -16.25 -6.87 36.86
CA LYS A 31 -15.88 -6.48 38.24
C LYS A 31 -17.09 -6.38 39.17
N GLU A 32 -18.23 -5.90 38.69
CA GLU A 32 -19.44 -5.83 39.50
C GLU A 32 -20.05 -7.22 39.76
N TYR A 33 -20.01 -8.11 38.77
CA TYR A 33 -20.44 -9.51 38.94
C TYR A 33 -19.55 -10.28 39.92
N GLU A 34 -18.24 -10.09 39.87
CA GLU A 34 -17.29 -10.72 40.80
C GLU A 34 -17.61 -10.35 42.26
N LYS A 35 -17.80 -9.04 42.53
CA LYS A 35 -18.23 -8.54 43.86
C LYS A 35 -19.59 -9.09 44.31
N LEU A 36 -20.50 -9.37 43.37
CA LEU A 36 -21.81 -9.93 43.68
C LEU A 36 -21.68 -11.40 44.12
N ILE A 37 -20.89 -12.19 43.39
CA ILE A 37 -20.60 -13.59 43.71
C ILE A 37 -19.94 -13.69 45.09
N GLU A 38 -18.93 -12.86 45.36
CA GLU A 38 -18.28 -12.80 46.68
C GLU A 38 -19.27 -12.50 47.81
N ARG A 39 -20.17 -11.52 47.61
CA ARG A 39 -21.23 -11.19 48.57
C ARG A 39 -22.21 -12.34 48.80
N ILE A 40 -22.57 -13.07 47.77
CA ILE A 40 -23.46 -14.23 47.90
C ILE A 40 -22.77 -15.32 48.73
N ILE A 41 -21.50 -15.64 48.41
CA ILE A 41 -20.73 -16.65 49.15
C ILE A 41 -20.64 -16.30 50.64
N LEU A 42 -20.31 -15.05 50.97
CA LEU A 42 -20.20 -14.58 52.37
C LEU A 42 -21.51 -14.68 53.17
N ASN A 43 -22.66 -14.55 52.50
CA ASN A 43 -23.97 -14.51 53.16
C ASN A 43 -24.68 -15.87 53.23
N THR A 44 -24.07 -16.95 52.72
CA THR A 44 -24.71 -18.28 52.65
C THR A 44 -24.10 -19.25 53.67
N CYS A 45 -24.92 -19.97 54.45
CA CYS A 45 -24.46 -21.03 55.36
C CYS A 45 -23.72 -22.16 54.60
N ASN A 46 -22.85 -22.93 55.27
CA ASN A 46 -21.94 -23.94 54.66
C ASN A 46 -22.53 -24.78 53.50
N ASN A 47 -23.79 -25.27 53.61
CA ASN A 47 -24.42 -26.07 52.55
C ASN A 47 -24.82 -25.28 51.28
N GLY A 48 -25.00 -23.96 51.38
CA GLY A 48 -25.28 -23.11 50.23
C GLY A 48 -24.04 -22.49 49.59
N ALA A 49 -22.88 -22.56 50.25
CA ALA A 49 -21.60 -22.19 49.62
C ALA A 49 -21.19 -23.23 48.54
N GLU A 50 -21.46 -24.52 48.77
CA GLU A 50 -21.20 -25.60 47.81
C GLU A 50 -22.05 -25.47 46.52
N THR A 51 -23.27 -24.95 46.62
CA THR A 51 -24.14 -24.72 45.44
C THR A 51 -23.75 -23.49 44.63
N VAL A 52 -22.98 -22.55 45.18
CA VAL A 52 -22.57 -21.29 44.51
C VAL A 52 -21.16 -21.38 43.89
N GLN A 53 -20.30 -22.29 44.37
CA GLN A 53 -18.97 -22.52 43.78
C GLN A 53 -18.95 -22.77 42.26
N PRO A 54 -19.87 -23.54 41.67
CA PRO A 54 -19.94 -23.74 40.22
C PRO A 54 -20.19 -22.45 39.44
N LEU A 55 -20.95 -21.49 40.01
CA LEU A 55 -21.18 -20.18 39.40
C LEU A 55 -19.90 -19.36 39.32
N GLY A 56 -19.10 -19.33 40.40
CA GLY A 56 -17.79 -18.67 40.41
C GLY A 56 -16.81 -19.31 39.41
N THR A 57 -16.80 -20.64 39.32
CA THR A 57 -15.96 -21.36 38.36
C THR A 57 -16.34 -21.05 36.91
N ASN A 58 -17.65 -21.06 36.60
CA ASN A 58 -18.14 -20.72 35.27
C ASN A 58 -17.88 -19.25 34.92
N PHE A 59 -18.03 -18.34 35.89
CA PHE A 59 -17.70 -16.94 35.71
C PHE A 59 -16.21 -16.75 35.37
N ASN A 60 -15.30 -17.37 36.12
CA ASN A 60 -13.86 -17.30 35.84
C ASN A 60 -13.52 -17.83 34.45
N ARG A 61 -14.18 -18.90 33.99
CA ARG A 61 -14.03 -19.41 32.62
C ARG A 61 -14.48 -18.38 31.59
N ILE A 62 -15.63 -17.75 31.80
CA ILE A 62 -16.15 -16.71 30.90
C ILE A 62 -15.20 -15.49 30.89
N SER A 63 -14.70 -15.06 32.04
CA SER A 63 -13.71 -13.98 32.14
C SER A 63 -12.45 -14.31 31.35
N GLY A 64 -11.92 -15.54 31.47
CA GLY A 64 -10.78 -15.98 30.66
C GLY A 64 -11.07 -15.96 29.16
N ILE A 65 -12.25 -16.42 28.72
CA ILE A 65 -12.67 -16.33 27.31
C ILE A 65 -12.73 -14.87 26.83
N MET A 66 -13.18 -13.94 27.68
CA MET A 66 -13.20 -12.51 27.34
C MET A 66 -11.79 -11.94 27.20
N GLU A 67 -10.85 -12.29 28.09
CA GLU A 67 -9.45 -11.87 27.98
C GLU A 67 -8.78 -12.39 26.71
N ASP A 68 -9.02 -13.66 26.36
CA ASP A 68 -8.53 -14.24 25.10
C ASP A 68 -9.11 -13.52 23.89
N LYS A 69 -10.40 -13.18 23.92
CA LYS A 69 -11.06 -12.39 22.88
C LYS A 69 -10.43 -11.00 22.73
N ASP A 70 -10.18 -10.27 23.83
CA ASP A 70 -9.52 -8.96 23.81
C ASP A 70 -8.14 -9.05 23.12
N LYS A 71 -7.38 -10.10 23.44
CA LYS A 71 -6.07 -10.35 22.82
C LYS A 71 -6.18 -10.62 21.32
N ILE A 72 -7.12 -11.48 20.91
CA ILE A 72 -7.37 -11.78 19.49
C ILE A 72 -7.76 -10.51 18.72
N ILE A 73 -8.61 -9.66 19.30
CA ILE A 73 -9.01 -8.40 18.67
C ILE A 73 -7.81 -7.44 18.58
N GLY A 74 -6.99 -7.34 19.63
CA GLY A 74 -5.77 -6.55 19.61
C GLY A 74 -4.79 -6.99 18.52
N ASP A 75 -4.59 -8.29 18.35
CA ASP A 75 -3.73 -8.84 17.29
C ASP A 75 -4.34 -8.66 15.89
N THR A 76 -5.67 -8.80 15.77
CA THR A 76 -6.41 -8.47 14.55
C THR A 76 -6.21 -7.01 14.18
N HIS A 77 -6.30 -6.09 15.15
CA HIS A 77 -6.07 -4.68 14.90
C HIS A 77 -4.66 -4.40 14.37
N LYS A 78 -3.62 -4.99 14.98
CA LYS A 78 -2.24 -4.85 14.51
C LYS A 78 -2.05 -5.39 13.08
N LEU A 79 -2.68 -6.53 12.78
CA LEU A 79 -2.60 -7.12 11.45
C LEU A 79 -3.30 -6.23 10.41
N THR A 80 -4.48 -5.71 10.72
CA THR A 80 -5.22 -4.79 9.86
C THR A 80 -4.46 -3.48 9.64
N ASP A 81 -3.84 -2.91 10.68
CA ASP A 81 -2.95 -1.74 10.55
C ASP A 81 -1.83 -2.01 9.52
N LYS A 82 -1.15 -3.16 9.62
CA LYS A 82 -0.09 -3.55 8.67
C LYS A 82 -0.62 -3.75 7.25
N VAL A 83 -1.81 -4.33 7.10
CA VAL A 83 -2.44 -4.52 5.78
C VAL A 83 -2.76 -3.16 5.15
N ILE A 84 -3.33 -2.23 5.91
CA ILE A 84 -3.64 -0.88 5.43
C ILE A 84 -2.36 -0.13 5.03
N ASP A 85 -1.29 -0.21 5.82
CA ASP A 85 -0.01 0.40 5.48
C ASP A 85 0.61 -0.22 4.21
N SER A 86 0.52 -1.54 4.06
CA SER A 86 0.95 -2.22 2.85
C SER A 86 0.13 -1.79 1.62
N LEU A 87 -1.19 -1.66 1.76
CA LEU A 87 -2.05 -1.16 0.69
C LEU A 87 -1.68 0.28 0.30
N LYS A 88 -1.42 1.15 1.29
CA LYS A 88 -1.00 2.53 1.05
C LYS A 88 0.32 2.60 0.28
N SER A 89 1.30 1.76 0.62
CA SER A 89 2.57 1.68 -0.11
C SER A 89 2.41 1.26 -1.58
N LYS A 90 1.35 0.52 -1.89
CA LYS A 90 1.07 -0.01 -3.23
C LYS A 90 0.12 0.85 -4.05
N GLU A 91 -0.51 1.85 -3.46
CA GLU A 91 -1.48 2.72 -4.13
C GLU A 91 -0.87 3.43 -5.35
N ILE A 92 0.43 3.77 -5.27
CA ILE A 92 1.19 4.36 -6.36
C ILE A 92 1.13 3.54 -7.65
N TYR A 93 1.01 2.21 -7.56
CA TYR A 93 0.98 1.32 -8.71
C TYR A 93 -0.28 1.47 -9.57
N CYS A 94 -1.33 2.18 -9.09
CA CYS A 94 -2.44 2.55 -9.96
C CYS A 94 -1.97 3.45 -11.11
N LEU A 95 -0.87 4.20 -10.96
CA LEU A 95 -0.31 5.03 -12.02
C LEU A 95 0.43 4.23 -13.10
N ARG A 96 0.49 2.90 -13.00
CA ARG A 96 1.17 2.03 -13.99
C ARG A 96 0.65 2.24 -15.40
N ASP A 97 -0.66 2.42 -15.55
CA ASP A 97 -1.26 2.56 -16.89
C ASP A 97 -0.85 3.89 -17.53
N TRP A 98 -0.63 4.93 -16.72
CA TRP A 98 -0.04 6.20 -17.16
C TRP A 98 1.45 6.07 -17.52
N ILE A 99 2.21 5.25 -16.78
CA ILE A 99 3.59 4.87 -17.19
C ILE A 99 3.58 4.17 -18.55
N THR A 100 2.61 3.30 -18.79
CA THR A 100 2.48 2.61 -20.08
C THR A 100 2.18 3.60 -21.20
N LYS A 101 1.21 4.51 -21.01
CA LYS A 101 0.90 5.58 -21.96
C LYS A 101 2.13 6.44 -22.27
N PHE A 102 2.89 6.82 -21.23
CA PHE A 102 4.14 7.57 -21.39
C PHE A 102 5.20 6.77 -22.18
N PHE A 103 5.40 5.49 -21.88
CA PHE A 103 6.37 4.66 -22.61
C PHE A 103 5.99 4.49 -24.09
N THR A 104 4.71 4.40 -24.43
CA THR A 104 4.27 4.41 -25.83
C THR A 104 4.63 5.72 -26.53
N GLN A 105 4.53 6.86 -25.84
CA GLN A 105 4.95 8.15 -26.40
C GLN A 105 6.46 8.26 -26.59
N VAL A 106 7.24 7.72 -25.65
CA VAL A 106 8.71 7.64 -25.77
C VAL A 106 9.10 6.73 -26.93
N GLU A 107 8.48 5.55 -27.04
CA GLU A 107 8.73 4.58 -28.12
C GLU A 107 8.48 5.20 -29.49
N GLY A 108 7.35 5.90 -29.68
CA GLY A 108 7.03 6.57 -30.94
C GLY A 108 8.01 7.68 -31.33
N ARG A 109 8.73 8.26 -30.38
CA ARG A 109 9.76 9.31 -30.58
C ARG A 109 11.18 8.77 -30.51
N TYR A 110 11.35 7.49 -30.21
CA TYR A 110 12.66 6.89 -30.00
C TYR A 110 13.33 6.60 -31.35
N ASN A 111 14.36 7.40 -31.66
CA ASN A 111 15.15 7.19 -32.87
C ASN A 111 16.26 6.16 -32.63
N ALA A 112 15.95 4.89 -32.86
CA ALA A 112 16.90 3.80 -32.66
C ALA A 112 18.19 3.98 -33.50
N PRO A 113 19.37 3.66 -32.94
CA PRO A 113 20.63 3.71 -33.69
C PRO A 113 20.57 2.90 -34.99
N ASN A 114 21.14 3.45 -36.06
CA ASN A 114 21.22 2.80 -37.38
C ASN A 114 19.86 2.33 -37.94
N ASN A 115 18.77 3.00 -37.60
CA ASN A 115 17.40 2.61 -37.96
C ASN A 115 17.08 1.17 -37.53
N ASP A 116 17.63 0.71 -36.40
CA ASP A 116 17.39 -0.63 -35.89
C ASP A 116 15.94 -0.78 -35.46
N VAL A 117 15.16 -1.51 -36.26
CA VAL A 117 13.75 -1.83 -36.00
C VAL A 117 13.52 -2.57 -34.67
N ARG A 118 14.56 -3.19 -34.10
CA ARG A 118 14.52 -3.83 -32.77
C ARG A 118 15.12 -2.95 -31.67
N GLY A 119 15.41 -1.69 -31.95
CA GLY A 119 16.13 -0.82 -31.05
C GLY A 119 15.41 -0.58 -29.72
N TRP A 120 14.09 -0.40 -29.75
CA TRP A 120 13.28 -0.29 -28.54
C TRP A 120 13.36 -1.56 -27.68
N ALA A 121 13.18 -2.74 -28.29
CA ALA A 121 13.29 -4.01 -27.58
C ALA A 121 14.69 -4.23 -26.97
N LYS A 122 15.76 -3.83 -27.68
CA LYS A 122 17.13 -3.88 -27.16
C LYS A 122 17.36 -2.90 -26.02
N LEU A 123 16.80 -1.69 -26.11
CA LEU A 123 16.83 -0.70 -25.04
C LEU A 123 16.19 -1.26 -23.77
N LEU A 124 14.97 -1.81 -23.87
CA LEU A 124 14.30 -2.44 -22.73
C LEU A 124 15.11 -3.63 -22.18
N GLY A 125 15.69 -4.45 -23.07
CA GLY A 125 16.59 -5.53 -22.69
C GLY A 125 17.85 -5.06 -21.93
N ALA A 126 18.34 -3.85 -22.20
CA ALA A 126 19.46 -3.25 -21.46
C ALA A 126 19.03 -2.86 -20.03
N PHE A 127 17.83 -2.31 -19.86
CA PHE A 127 17.26 -2.05 -18.52
C PHE A 127 17.00 -3.34 -17.74
N ASP A 128 16.48 -4.37 -18.40
CA ASP A 128 16.26 -5.68 -17.78
C ASP A 128 17.56 -6.31 -17.30
N GLN A 129 18.61 -6.27 -18.12
CA GLN A 129 19.93 -6.76 -17.73
C GLN A 129 20.50 -5.94 -16.57
N LYS A 130 20.45 -4.60 -16.65
CA LYS A 130 20.94 -3.73 -15.58
C LYS A 130 20.26 -4.06 -14.25
N THR A 131 18.94 -4.21 -14.28
CA THR A 131 18.11 -4.49 -13.09
C THR A 131 18.36 -5.90 -12.55
N SER A 132 18.36 -6.92 -13.42
CA SER A 132 18.48 -8.33 -13.01
C SER A 132 19.85 -8.69 -12.43
N TYR A 133 20.89 -7.93 -12.79
CA TYR A 133 22.26 -8.12 -12.31
C TYR A 133 22.72 -6.99 -11.37
N GLU A 134 21.80 -6.15 -10.89
CA GLU A 134 22.08 -5.01 -9.99
C GLU A 134 23.27 -4.15 -10.44
N MET A 135 23.41 -3.97 -11.76
CA MET A 135 24.56 -3.26 -12.32
C MET A 135 24.41 -1.76 -12.11
N ALA A 136 25.47 -1.10 -11.62
CA ALA A 136 25.48 0.36 -11.49
C ALA A 136 25.36 1.06 -12.86
N ASN A 137 25.92 0.46 -13.92
CA ASN A 137 26.01 1.06 -15.26
C ASN A 137 25.54 0.08 -16.35
N PHE A 138 25.09 0.63 -17.49
CA PHE A 138 24.79 -0.14 -18.70
C PHE A 138 26.07 -0.72 -19.33
N ARG A 139 25.92 -1.83 -20.08
CA ARG A 139 27.04 -2.44 -20.80
C ARG A 139 27.49 -1.53 -21.93
N SER A 140 28.76 -1.61 -22.31
CA SER A 140 29.34 -0.78 -23.39
C SER A 140 28.56 -0.90 -24.71
N ARG A 141 28.04 -2.09 -25.03
CA ARG A 141 27.26 -2.35 -26.25
C ARG A 141 25.89 -1.65 -26.27
N ASP A 142 25.36 -1.28 -25.11
CA ASP A 142 24.03 -0.68 -24.97
C ASP A 142 24.11 0.87 -24.98
N LYS A 143 25.32 1.45 -24.90
CA LYS A 143 25.54 2.90 -24.76
C LYS A 143 24.91 3.74 -25.86
N GLU A 144 24.89 3.25 -27.10
CA GLU A 144 24.31 3.99 -28.21
C GLU A 144 22.78 4.07 -28.08
N TYR A 145 22.13 2.97 -27.72
CA TYR A 145 20.69 2.93 -27.45
C TYR A 145 20.30 3.85 -26.28
N ILE A 146 21.10 3.85 -25.20
CA ILE A 146 20.89 4.72 -24.04
C ILE A 146 21.11 6.20 -24.38
N SER A 147 22.11 6.51 -25.23
CA SER A 147 22.34 7.88 -25.70
C SER A 147 21.15 8.41 -26.50
N GLN A 148 20.57 7.59 -27.39
CA GLN A 148 19.36 7.98 -28.12
C GLN A 148 18.17 8.19 -27.19
N LEU A 149 18.01 7.33 -26.17
CA LEU A 149 16.94 7.51 -25.18
C LEU A 149 17.12 8.85 -24.44
N LYS A 150 18.35 9.18 -24.04
CA LYS A 150 18.66 10.45 -23.37
C LYS A 150 18.27 11.66 -24.23
N ILE A 151 18.50 11.60 -25.54
CA ILE A 151 18.09 12.66 -26.47
C ILE A 151 16.56 12.82 -26.45
N THR A 152 15.81 11.72 -26.62
CA THR A 152 14.34 11.75 -26.57
C THR A 152 13.80 12.28 -25.23
N LEU A 153 14.39 11.87 -24.11
CA LEU A 153 13.92 12.28 -22.78
C LEU A 153 14.26 13.73 -22.42
N ASN A 154 15.34 14.29 -22.99
CA ASN A 154 15.73 15.68 -22.74
C ASN A 154 14.66 16.68 -23.21
N GLU A 155 13.88 16.35 -24.24
CA GLU A 155 12.77 17.20 -24.74
C GLU A 155 11.74 17.52 -23.65
N VAL A 156 11.56 16.59 -22.70
CA VAL A 156 10.61 16.69 -21.59
C VAL A 156 11.30 16.74 -20.23
N GLN A 157 12.57 17.16 -20.19
CA GLN A 157 13.37 17.31 -18.97
C GLN A 157 13.43 16.05 -18.09
N MET A 158 13.30 14.88 -18.72
CA MET A 158 13.38 13.59 -18.05
C MET A 158 14.79 13.02 -18.17
N SER A 159 15.29 12.44 -17.07
CA SER A 159 16.57 11.74 -17.08
C SER A 159 16.38 10.25 -17.36
N THR A 160 17.45 9.57 -17.80
CA THR A 160 17.45 8.11 -17.91
C THR A 160 17.22 7.41 -16.58
N ASP A 161 17.62 8.04 -15.46
CA ASP A 161 17.40 7.52 -14.12
C ASP A 161 15.92 7.63 -13.71
N ASP A 162 15.25 8.72 -14.10
CA ASP A 162 13.80 8.86 -13.92
C ASP A 162 13.06 7.79 -14.73
N PHE A 163 13.46 7.60 -15.99
CA PHE A 163 12.90 6.55 -16.84
C PHE A 163 13.13 5.15 -16.26
N GLU A 164 14.32 4.87 -15.75
CA GLU A 164 14.64 3.59 -15.09
C GLU A 164 13.75 3.33 -13.89
N LYS A 165 13.50 4.35 -13.06
CA LYS A 165 12.60 4.24 -11.90
C LYS A 165 11.17 3.91 -12.36
N LEU A 166 10.65 4.62 -13.35
CA LEU A 166 9.31 4.33 -13.91
C LEU A 166 9.25 2.92 -14.50
N TYR A 167 10.34 2.47 -15.14
CA TYR A 167 10.44 1.12 -15.70
C TYR A 167 10.38 0.05 -14.60
N LYS A 168 11.13 0.23 -13.50
CA LYS A 168 11.08 -0.65 -12.33
C LYS A 168 9.70 -0.68 -11.70
N MET A 169 9.11 0.48 -11.46
CA MET A 169 7.76 0.59 -10.90
C MET A 169 6.72 -0.13 -11.76
N LYS A 170 6.80 -0.01 -13.09
CA LYS A 170 5.92 -0.73 -14.02
C LYS A 170 6.09 -2.26 -13.93
N ARG A 171 7.31 -2.73 -13.70
CA ARG A 171 7.62 -4.16 -13.56
C ARG A 171 7.19 -4.76 -12.21
N GLU A 172 7.27 -3.97 -11.14
CA GLU A 172 6.83 -4.36 -9.79
C GLU A 172 5.30 -4.38 -9.65
N SER A 173 4.60 -3.62 -10.50
CA SER A 173 3.15 -3.55 -10.49
C SER A 173 2.49 -4.81 -11.06
N ASN A 174 1.57 -5.40 -10.30
CA ASN A 174 0.72 -6.51 -10.74
C ASN A 174 -0.56 -6.03 -11.45
N ILE A 175 -1.24 -6.95 -12.15
CA ILE A 175 -2.52 -6.67 -12.86
C ILE A 175 -3.59 -6.11 -11.91
N GLU A 176 -3.54 -6.46 -10.62
CA GLU A 176 -4.48 -5.99 -9.60
C GLU A 176 -4.45 -4.45 -9.39
N PHE A 177 -3.40 -3.76 -9.85
CA PHE A 177 -3.27 -2.31 -9.75
C PHE A 177 -3.62 -1.57 -11.04
N HIS A 178 -4.49 -2.15 -11.89
CA HIS A 178 -5.04 -1.43 -13.05
C HIS A 178 -5.72 -0.13 -12.62
N ASP A 179 -5.44 0.96 -13.34
CA ASP A 179 -6.14 2.22 -13.12
C ASP A 179 -7.50 2.17 -13.80
N GLN A 180 -8.51 2.75 -13.14
CA GLN A 180 -9.81 3.02 -13.75
C GLN A 180 -9.96 4.50 -14.12
N THR A 181 -8.92 5.33 -13.90
CA THR A 181 -8.97 6.74 -14.33
C THR A 181 -8.81 6.85 -15.84
N ASP A 182 -9.83 7.41 -16.49
CA ASP A 182 -9.91 7.50 -17.93
C ASP A 182 -9.13 8.71 -18.48
N THR A 183 -8.99 9.79 -17.69
CA THR A 183 -8.44 11.07 -18.17
C THR A 183 -7.17 11.53 -17.45
N LEU A 184 -6.32 12.28 -18.17
CA LEU A 184 -5.04 12.80 -17.66
C LEU A 184 -5.23 13.74 -16.45
N PRO A 185 -6.19 14.69 -16.45
CA PRO A 185 -6.40 15.57 -15.31
C PRO A 185 -6.82 14.82 -14.03
N GLU A 186 -7.68 13.80 -14.15
CA GLU A 186 -8.11 13.00 -12.98
C GLU A 186 -6.94 12.21 -12.39
N ALA A 187 -6.08 11.64 -13.24
CA ALA A 187 -4.90 10.91 -12.81
C ALA A 187 -3.87 11.82 -12.13
N GLU A 188 -3.69 13.04 -12.64
CA GLU A 188 -2.84 14.05 -12.03
C GLU A 188 -3.40 14.51 -10.68
N GLU A 189 -4.69 14.82 -10.59
CA GLU A 189 -5.33 15.18 -9.33
C GLU A 189 -5.18 14.07 -8.29
N ARG A 190 -5.30 12.80 -8.71
CA ARG A 190 -5.06 11.65 -7.85
C ARG A 190 -3.61 11.59 -7.38
N PHE A 191 -2.65 11.76 -8.29
CA PHE A 191 -1.22 11.81 -7.95
C PHE A 191 -0.91 12.92 -6.93
N GLU A 192 -1.46 14.12 -7.09
CA GLU A 192 -1.23 15.23 -6.16
C GLU A 192 -1.81 14.97 -4.76
N LYS A 193 -2.88 14.17 -4.67
CA LYS A 193 -3.47 13.75 -3.38
C LYS A 193 -2.72 12.58 -2.73
N MET A 194 -1.91 11.84 -3.49
CA MET A 194 -1.21 10.66 -2.97
C MET A 194 -0.19 11.02 -1.89
N GLN A 195 -0.18 10.20 -0.84
CA GLN A 195 0.84 10.24 0.19
C GLN A 195 1.88 9.17 -0.10
N PHE A 196 3.10 9.60 -0.42
CA PHE A 196 4.22 8.70 -0.69
C PHE A 196 4.81 8.23 0.63
N THR A 197 4.91 6.92 0.83
CA THR A 197 5.71 6.33 1.90
C THR A 197 7.19 6.62 1.66
N ASP A 198 8.01 6.56 2.70
CA ASP A 198 9.46 6.80 2.57
C ASP A 198 10.11 5.84 1.55
N GLU A 199 9.65 4.59 1.52
CA GLU A 199 10.10 3.56 0.57
C GLU A 199 9.73 3.89 -0.89
N MET A 200 8.68 4.68 -1.15
CA MET A 200 8.18 4.99 -2.49
C MET A 200 8.48 6.43 -2.93
N LYS A 201 9.07 7.24 -2.04
CA LYS A 201 9.29 8.67 -2.27
C LYS A 201 10.20 8.96 -3.47
N HIS A 202 11.07 8.03 -3.83
CA HIS A 202 11.96 8.15 -4.99
C HIS A 202 11.23 8.10 -6.34
N TYR A 203 9.97 7.62 -6.38
CA TYR A 203 9.12 7.62 -7.57
C TYR A 203 8.35 8.92 -7.79
N LYS A 204 8.24 9.79 -6.78
CA LYS A 204 7.45 11.02 -6.85
C LYS A 204 7.88 11.96 -7.98
N GLU A 205 9.18 12.28 -8.03
CA GLU A 205 9.72 13.19 -9.06
C GLU A 205 9.61 12.59 -10.48
N PRO A 206 9.99 11.32 -10.74
CA PRO A 206 9.76 10.69 -12.04
C PRO A 206 8.30 10.73 -12.50
N LEU A 207 7.34 10.46 -11.61
CA LEU A 207 5.92 10.50 -11.92
C LEU A 207 5.43 11.92 -12.23
N LYS A 208 5.88 12.91 -11.47
CA LYS A 208 5.58 14.32 -11.77
C LYS A 208 6.05 14.71 -13.17
N LYS A 209 7.29 14.36 -13.51
CA LYS A 209 7.85 14.61 -14.84
C LYS A 209 7.10 13.86 -15.94
N LEU A 210 6.62 12.65 -15.66
CA LEU A 210 5.78 11.89 -16.59
C LEU A 210 4.49 12.64 -16.91
N PHE A 211 3.79 13.20 -15.93
CA PHE A 211 2.56 13.96 -16.17
C PHE A 211 2.83 15.21 -17.01
N GLU A 212 3.90 15.94 -16.70
CA GLU A 212 4.32 17.11 -17.50
C GLU A 212 4.70 16.72 -18.94
N ALA A 213 5.42 15.62 -19.13
CA ALA A 213 5.76 15.10 -20.46
C ALA A 213 4.51 14.75 -21.29
N LEU A 214 3.53 14.09 -20.67
CA LEU A 214 2.27 13.75 -21.34
C LEU A 214 1.47 15.02 -21.71
N LYS A 215 1.46 16.04 -20.86
CA LYS A 215 0.81 17.33 -21.20
C LYS A 215 1.44 18.00 -22.40
N ILE A 216 2.76 17.95 -22.53
CA ILE A 216 3.49 18.50 -23.68
C ILE A 216 3.09 17.71 -24.93
N TRP A 217 3.27 16.40 -24.91
CA TRP A 217 3.11 15.55 -26.08
C TRP A 217 1.67 15.28 -26.54
N TYR A 218 0.66 15.52 -25.69
CA TYR A 218 -0.75 15.45 -26.10
C TYR A 218 -1.31 16.79 -26.60
N ARG A 219 -0.57 17.89 -26.43
CA ARG A 219 -0.92 19.20 -27.00
C ARG A 219 -0.34 19.41 -28.39
N ASP A 220 0.76 18.71 -28.69
CA ASP A 220 1.41 18.62 -30.02
C ASP A 220 0.64 17.70 -30.97
#